data_AF-A0A3C0GL45-F1
#
_entry.id   AF-A0A3C0GL45-F1
#
_cell.length_a   1.000
_cell.length_b   1.000
_cell.length_c   1.000
_cell.angle_alpha   90.00
_cell.angle_beta   90.00
_cell.angle_gamma   90.00
#
_symmetry.space_group_name_H-M   'P 1'
#
loop_
_entity.id
_entity.type
_entity.pdbx_description
1 polymer ?
#
loop_
_entity_poly.entity_id
_entity_poly.type
_entity_poly.pdbx_seq_one_letter_code
_entity_poly.pdbx_strand_id
1 'polypeptide(L)'
;MASGDTDVSICSQALLLLGANEITSFSDGTAPSAICNKLYPRVKSQTLGMYPWSFTLKKTQLGQLTSTPTNVYSKEYQLPTDMFLGVPRAVYASLSTGNLPKITDYEIQGDKLLTNETTIVIDYQQLVAESAMPSYFVQMMIYQMAWHLAEPVT
;
A
#
# COMPACT_ATOMS: atom_id res chain seq x y z
N MET A 1 16.88 -5.60 2.18
CA MET A 1 16.06 -4.53 1.57
C MET A 1 16.84 -3.99 0.40
N ALA A 2 16.21 -3.77 -0.76
CA ALA A 2 16.91 -3.26 -1.93
C ALA A 2 17.22 -1.77 -1.70
N SER A 3 18.36 -1.51 -1.07
CA SER A 3 18.80 -0.16 -0.72
C SER A 3 19.23 0.57 -1.98
N GLY A 4 18.31 1.31 -2.61
CA GLY A 4 18.62 2.23 -3.71
C GLY A 4 17.72 2.14 -4.93
N ASP A 5 16.79 1.19 -4.99
CA ASP A 5 15.82 1.15 -6.08
C ASP A 5 14.79 2.27 -5.94
N THR A 6 14.64 3.02 -7.02
CA THR A 6 13.65 4.09 -7.18
C THR A 6 12.60 3.65 -8.18
N ASP A 7 11.48 4.36 -8.17
CA ASP A 7 10.47 4.27 -9.23
C ASP A 7 11.08 4.36 -10.65
N VAL A 8 12.06 5.26 -10.82
CA VAL A 8 12.81 5.41 -12.09
C VAL A 8 13.68 4.18 -12.38
N SER A 9 14.45 3.65 -11.41
CA SER A 9 15.33 2.50 -11.65
C SER A 9 14.55 1.26 -12.07
N ILE A 10 13.36 1.06 -11.49
CA ILE A 10 12.46 -0.06 -11.79
C ILE A 10 11.91 0.07 -13.21
N CYS A 11 11.49 1.27 -13.61
CA CYS A 11 11.01 1.52 -14.97
C CYS A 11 12.12 1.36 -16.01
N SER A 12 13.34 1.84 -15.72
CA SER A 12 14.49 1.67 -16.62
C SER A 12 14.87 0.22 -16.82
N GLN A 13 14.89 -0.58 -15.75
CA GLN A 13 15.12 -2.03 -15.86
C GLN A 13 14.02 -2.72 -16.67
N ALA A 14 12.75 -2.29 -16.53
CA ALA A 14 11.66 -2.83 -17.32
C ALA A 14 11.79 -2.48 -18.82
N LEU A 15 12.23 -1.26 -19.15
CA LEU A 15 12.50 -0.85 -20.53
C LEU A 15 13.67 -1.62 -21.15
N LEU A 16 14.72 -1.88 -20.38
CA LEU A 16 15.85 -2.72 -20.83
C LEU A 16 15.40 -4.14 -21.20
N LEU A 17 14.47 -4.73 -20.45
CA LEU A 17 13.93 -6.06 -20.78
C LEU A 17 13.17 -6.06 -22.12
N LEU A 18 12.63 -4.92 -22.53
CA LEU A 18 11.95 -4.73 -23.81
C LEU A 18 12.92 -4.32 -24.94
N GLY A 19 14.19 -4.08 -24.64
CA GLY A 19 15.19 -3.60 -25.60
C GLY A 19 15.12 -2.10 -25.88
N ALA A 20 14.41 -1.33 -25.07
CA ALA A 20 14.35 0.13 -25.14
C ALA A 20 15.46 0.79 -24.32
N ASN A 21 15.70 2.08 -24.58
CA ASN A 21 16.69 2.85 -23.83
C ASN A 21 16.22 3.14 -22.40
N GLU A 22 17.17 3.15 -21.46
CA GLU A 22 16.93 3.54 -20.07
C GLU A 22 16.45 4.99 -19.94
N ILE A 23 15.73 5.27 -18.86
CA ILE A 23 15.35 6.63 -18.47
C ILE A 23 16.14 7.06 -17.23
N THR A 24 16.53 8.33 -17.18
CA THR A 24 17.18 8.95 -16.02
C THR A 24 16.17 9.72 -15.15
N SER A 25 15.02 10.07 -15.72
CA SER A 25 13.93 10.80 -15.06
C SER A 25 12.60 10.56 -15.77
N PHE A 26 11.50 10.64 -15.03
CA PHE A 26 10.16 10.68 -15.61
C PHE A 26 9.86 11.96 -16.40
N SER A 27 10.66 13.02 -16.19
CA SER A 27 10.50 14.32 -16.84
C SER A 27 11.50 14.56 -17.98
N ASP A 28 12.17 13.52 -18.47
CA ASP A 28 13.17 13.64 -19.55
C ASP A 28 12.56 14.02 -20.91
N GLY A 29 11.23 14.04 -21.02
CA GLY A 29 10.51 14.46 -22.22
C GLY A 29 10.43 13.39 -23.32
N THR A 30 10.87 12.17 -23.03
CA THR A 30 10.74 11.04 -23.95
C THR A 30 9.36 10.37 -23.82
N ALA A 31 8.86 9.81 -24.92
CA ALA A 31 7.61 9.04 -24.89
C ALA A 31 7.60 7.91 -23.82
N PRO A 32 8.63 7.05 -23.71
CA PRO A 32 8.66 6.02 -22.68
C PRO A 32 8.69 6.58 -21.25
N SER A 33 9.36 7.72 -20.99
CA SER A 33 9.39 8.30 -19.64
C SER A 33 8.00 8.79 -19.20
N ALA A 34 7.26 9.42 -20.12
CA ALA A 34 5.90 9.88 -19.85
C ALA A 34 4.94 8.72 -19.58
N ILE A 35 5.05 7.62 -20.34
CA ILE A 35 4.25 6.41 -20.15
C ILE A 35 4.57 5.77 -18.80
N CYS A 36 5.85 5.58 -18.47
CA CYS A 36 6.28 5.00 -17.20
C CYS A 36 5.75 5.80 -16.00
N ASN A 37 5.83 7.14 -16.06
CA ASN A 37 5.33 8.02 -14.99
C ASN A 37 3.82 7.83 -14.71
N LYS A 38 3.03 7.55 -15.75
CA LYS A 38 1.57 7.34 -15.61
C LYS A 38 1.22 5.93 -15.19
N LEU A 39 1.92 4.92 -15.72
CA LEU A 39 1.60 3.52 -15.47
C LEU A 39 2.15 3.02 -14.14
N TYR A 40 3.37 3.40 -13.77
CA TYR A 40 4.04 2.93 -12.57
C TYR A 40 3.20 3.02 -11.29
N PRO A 41 2.62 4.18 -10.91
CA PRO A 41 1.82 4.26 -9.69
C PRO A 41 0.58 3.35 -9.73
N ARG A 42 -0.04 3.21 -10.92
CA ARG A 42 -1.21 2.33 -11.11
C ARG A 42 -0.82 0.87 -10.96
N VAL A 43 0.24 0.42 -11.63
CA VAL A 43 0.73 -0.95 -11.57
C VAL A 43 1.16 -1.29 -10.15
N LYS A 44 1.94 -0.43 -9.50
CA LYS A 44 2.34 -0.59 -8.08
C LYS A 44 1.11 -0.76 -7.18
N SER A 45 0.11 0.12 -7.31
CA SER A 45 -1.11 0.04 -6.50
C SER A 45 -1.86 -1.28 -6.74
N GLN A 46 -1.93 -1.73 -7.98
CA GLN A 46 -2.58 -2.98 -8.35
C GLN A 46 -1.84 -4.18 -7.77
N THR A 47 -0.51 -4.26 -7.94
CA THR A 47 0.31 -5.37 -7.43
C THR A 47 0.30 -5.45 -5.91
N LEU A 48 0.36 -4.30 -5.22
CA LEU A 48 0.26 -4.26 -3.75
C LEU A 48 -1.13 -4.63 -3.24
N GLY A 49 -2.19 -4.33 -4.01
CA GLY A 49 -3.58 -4.66 -3.68
C GLY A 49 -3.99 -6.09 -4.00
N MET A 50 -3.29 -6.78 -4.90
CA MET A 50 -3.60 -8.16 -5.31
C MET A 50 -3.39 -9.19 -4.19
N TYR A 51 -2.43 -8.96 -3.29
CA TYR A 51 -2.08 -9.91 -2.26
C TYR A 51 -1.63 -9.22 -0.96
N PRO A 52 -1.89 -9.81 0.22
CA PRO A 52 -1.36 -9.33 1.48
C PRO A 52 0.12 -9.64 1.69
N TRP A 53 0.96 -8.87 1.03
CA TRP A 53 2.40 -8.98 1.16
C TRP A 53 2.86 -8.73 2.59
N SER A 54 3.61 -9.67 3.17
CA SER A 54 4.02 -9.59 4.58
C SER A 54 4.78 -8.31 4.94
N PHE A 55 5.56 -7.74 4.01
CA PHE A 55 6.30 -6.49 4.22
C PHE A 55 5.40 -5.23 4.22
N THR A 56 4.18 -5.34 3.71
CA THR A 56 3.17 -4.27 3.76
C THR A 56 2.34 -4.33 5.03
N LEU A 57 2.36 -5.45 5.75
CA LEU A 57 1.51 -5.63 6.93
C LEU A 57 2.10 -4.88 8.12
N LYS A 58 1.25 -4.07 8.75
CA LYS A 58 1.60 -3.30 9.95
C LYS A 58 0.48 -3.42 10.97
N LYS A 59 0.89 -3.49 12.25
CA LYS A 59 0.00 -3.45 13.39
C LYS A 59 0.12 -2.08 14.05
N THR A 60 -1.00 -1.43 14.35
CA THR A 60 -0.98 -0.14 15.03
C THR A 60 -2.17 -0.02 15.96
N GLN A 61 -1.92 0.48 17.17
CA GLN A 61 -2.98 0.89 18.09
C GLN A 61 -3.54 2.23 17.63
N LEU A 62 -4.86 2.33 17.53
CA LEU A 62 -5.53 3.56 17.14
C LEU A 62 -5.71 4.48 18.34
N GLY A 63 -5.54 5.78 18.10
CA GLY A 63 -5.92 6.82 19.06
C GLY A 63 -7.42 7.07 19.03
N GLN A 64 -8.05 7.08 20.20
CA GLN A 64 -9.46 7.43 20.33
C GLN A 64 -9.65 8.94 20.05
N LEU A 65 -10.65 9.28 19.24
CA LEU A 65 -11.06 10.66 19.03
C LEU A 65 -12.01 11.11 20.15
N THR A 66 -12.06 12.42 20.38
CA THR A 66 -12.94 13.05 21.38
C THR A 66 -14.36 13.29 20.87
N SER A 67 -14.60 13.13 19.57
CA SER A 67 -15.92 13.21 18.95
C SER A 67 -16.78 12.01 19.32
N THR A 68 -18.03 12.27 19.71
CA THR A 68 -19.04 11.24 19.95
C THR A 68 -19.79 10.97 18.64
N PRO A 69 -19.89 9.72 18.18
CA PRO A 69 -20.68 9.39 16.99
C PRO A 69 -22.16 9.68 17.21
N THR A 70 -22.88 10.03 16.14
CA THR A 70 -24.34 10.27 16.19
C THR A 70 -25.17 8.97 16.21
N ASN A 71 -24.54 7.79 16.06
CA ASN A 71 -25.20 6.52 15.73
C ASN A 71 -25.00 5.42 16.80
N VAL A 72 -25.26 4.15 16.45
CA VAL A 72 -25.16 2.89 17.25
C VAL A 72 -23.85 2.71 18.04
N TYR A 73 -22.77 3.40 17.65
CA TYR A 73 -21.44 3.26 18.24
C TYR A 73 -21.11 4.41 19.20
N SER A 74 -20.46 4.07 20.32
CA SER A 74 -20.14 5.02 21.39
C SER A 74 -18.80 5.72 21.20
N LYS A 75 -17.90 5.16 20.39
CA LYS A 75 -16.52 5.65 20.22
C LYS A 75 -16.09 5.69 18.76
N GLU A 76 -15.17 6.61 18.49
CA GLU A 76 -14.58 6.85 17.18
C GLU A 76 -13.04 6.81 17.26
N TYR A 77 -12.40 6.20 16.27
CA TYR A 77 -10.96 6.06 16.16
C TYR A 77 -10.49 6.54 14.79
N GLN A 78 -9.38 7.28 14.76
CA GLN A 78 -8.79 7.75 13.51
C GLN A 78 -8.04 6.60 12.83
N LEU A 79 -8.34 6.34 11.54
CA LEU A 79 -7.56 5.39 10.76
C LEU A 79 -6.21 5.99 10.33
N PRO A 80 -5.13 5.18 10.23
CA PRO A 80 -3.84 5.67 9.78
C PRO A 80 -3.89 6.15 8.32
N THR A 81 -3.26 7.28 8.04
CA THR A 81 -3.20 7.88 6.69
C THR A 81 -2.33 7.07 5.73
N ASP A 82 -1.44 6.22 6.23
CA ASP A 82 -0.61 5.31 5.44
C ASP A 82 -1.32 4.02 5.02
N MET A 83 -2.59 3.84 5.41
CA MET A 83 -3.37 2.64 5.07
C MET A 83 -3.73 2.60 3.59
N PHE A 84 -3.28 1.55 2.90
CA PHE A 84 -3.38 1.45 1.44
C PHE A 84 -4.80 1.21 0.92
N LEU A 85 -5.52 0.24 1.51
CA LEU A 85 -6.84 -0.19 0.99
C LEU A 85 -8.03 0.51 1.64
N GLY A 86 -7.81 1.42 2.59
CA GLY A 86 -8.92 2.01 3.36
C GLY A 86 -9.63 1.03 4.31
N VAL A 87 -9.26 -0.26 4.28
CA VAL A 87 -9.92 -1.33 5.02
C VAL A 87 -8.88 -2.09 5.87
N PRO A 88 -9.06 -2.17 7.19
CA PRO A 88 -8.25 -3.01 8.07
C PRO A 88 -8.55 -4.48 7.80
N ARG A 89 -7.51 -5.32 7.81
CA ARG A 89 -7.63 -6.77 7.62
C ARG A 89 -8.13 -7.48 8.88
N ALA A 90 -7.75 -6.97 10.03
CA ALA A 90 -8.22 -7.46 11.32
C ALA A 90 -8.26 -6.32 12.32
N VAL A 91 -9.23 -6.38 13.22
CA VAL A 91 -9.41 -5.43 14.30
C VAL A 91 -9.47 -6.23 15.61
N TYR A 92 -8.75 -5.75 16.62
CA TYR A 92 -8.61 -6.38 17.93
C TYR A 92 -8.95 -5.38 19.03
N ALA A 93 -9.65 -5.86 20.06
CA ALA A 93 -10.09 -5.05 21.20
C ALA A 93 -9.12 -5.04 22.40
N SER A 94 -7.92 -5.64 22.26
CA SER A 94 -6.97 -5.82 23.36
C SER A 94 -5.53 -5.59 22.92
N LEU A 95 -4.71 -5.14 23.87
CA LEU A 95 -3.25 -4.99 23.75
C LEU A 95 -2.49 -6.26 24.12
N SER A 96 -3.17 -7.28 24.64
CA SER A 96 -2.51 -8.51 25.08
C SER A 96 -2.00 -9.34 23.90
N THR A 97 -0.85 -9.98 24.10
CA THR A 97 -0.26 -10.88 23.11
C THR A 97 -0.93 -12.25 23.22
N GLY A 98 -1.37 -12.83 22.09
CA GLY A 98 -1.97 -14.16 22.06
C GLY A 98 -3.03 -14.33 20.97
N ASN A 99 -3.76 -15.45 21.03
CA ASN A 99 -4.86 -15.72 20.11
C ASN A 99 -6.12 -14.95 20.54
N LEU A 100 -6.14 -13.65 20.25
CA LEU A 100 -7.25 -12.78 20.54
C LEU A 100 -8.39 -12.95 19.53
N PRO A 101 -9.67 -12.92 19.97
CA PRO A 101 -10.78 -12.89 19.05
C PRO A 101 -10.73 -11.59 18.23
N LYS A 102 -10.96 -11.73 16.92
CA LYS A 102 -11.16 -10.57 16.04
C LYS A 102 -12.54 -9.99 16.34
N ILE A 103 -12.62 -8.67 16.42
CA ILE A 103 -13.93 -8.02 16.50
C ILE A 103 -14.52 -7.92 15.10
N THR A 104 -15.81 -8.23 14.99
CA THR A 104 -16.61 -8.06 13.77
C THR A 104 -17.58 -6.89 13.89
N ASP A 105 -17.79 -6.39 15.11
CA ASP A 105 -18.72 -5.30 15.42
C ASP A 105 -17.99 -3.95 15.38
N TYR A 106 -17.73 -3.50 14.15
CA TYR A 106 -17.19 -2.18 13.87
C TYR A 106 -17.71 -1.70 12.51
N GLU A 107 -17.79 -0.39 12.35
CA GLU A 107 -18.13 0.22 11.07
C GLU A 107 -17.07 1.24 10.67
N ILE A 108 -16.77 1.30 9.36
CA ILE A 108 -15.84 2.26 8.80
C ILE A 108 -16.65 3.32 8.07
N GLN A 109 -16.51 4.57 8.51
CA GLN A 109 -17.14 5.72 7.88
C GLN A 109 -16.07 6.75 7.54
N GLY A 110 -15.82 6.94 6.24
CA GLY A 110 -14.74 7.81 5.76
C GLY A 110 -13.36 7.30 6.22
N ASP A 111 -12.62 8.14 6.92
CA ASP A 111 -11.30 7.88 7.49
C ASP A 111 -11.34 7.43 8.96
N LYS A 112 -12.51 6.97 9.42
CA LYS A 112 -12.76 6.69 10.83
C LYS A 112 -13.35 5.32 11.06
N LEU A 113 -12.96 4.73 12.19
CA LEU A 113 -13.46 3.44 12.66
C LEU A 113 -14.34 3.67 13.90
N LEU A 114 -15.58 3.22 13.82
CA LEU A 114 -16.61 3.33 14.84
C LEU A 114 -16.76 1.99 15.55
N THR A 115 -16.73 2.01 16.89
CA THR A 115 -16.91 0.80 17.71
C THR A 115 -17.30 1.17 19.14
N ASN A 116 -17.69 0.18 19.95
CA ASN A 116 -17.99 0.35 21.36
C ASN A 116 -16.80 0.00 22.27
N GLU A 117 -15.76 -0.63 21.70
CA GLU A 117 -14.59 -1.09 22.44
C GLU A 117 -13.66 0.06 22.85
N THR A 118 -12.97 -0.09 23.98
CA THR A 118 -12.13 0.97 24.56
C THR A 118 -10.72 1.04 24.00
N THR A 119 -10.23 -0.05 23.43
CA THR A 119 -8.87 -0.14 22.92
C THR A 119 -8.89 -0.87 21.60
N ILE A 120 -8.41 -0.25 20.53
CA ILE A 120 -8.41 -0.84 19.19
C ILE A 120 -7.00 -0.96 18.65
N VAL A 121 -6.64 -2.16 18.24
CA VAL A 121 -5.44 -2.46 17.46
C VAL A 121 -5.88 -3.00 16.11
N ILE A 122 -5.35 -2.42 15.04
CA ILE A 122 -5.65 -2.86 13.68
C ILE A 122 -4.43 -3.50 13.02
N ASP A 123 -4.70 -4.51 12.20
CA ASP A 123 -3.79 -5.01 11.18
C ASP A 123 -4.23 -4.45 9.84
N TYR A 124 -3.31 -3.77 9.15
CA TYR A 124 -3.58 -3.19 7.84
C TYR A 124 -2.38 -3.34 6.91
N GLN A 125 -2.63 -3.12 5.62
CA GLN A 125 -1.57 -2.95 4.64
C GLN A 125 -1.22 -1.48 4.54
N GLN A 126 0.04 -1.14 4.80
CA GLN A 126 0.58 0.19 4.61
C GLN A 126 1.06 0.36 3.17
N LEU A 127 1.01 1.60 2.66
CA LEU A 127 1.68 1.95 1.40
C LEU A 127 3.19 2.01 1.65
N VAL A 128 3.95 1.09 1.04
CA VAL A 128 5.39 0.97 1.23
C VAL A 128 6.14 1.74 0.13
N ALA A 129 7.17 2.49 0.54
CA ALA A 129 8.13 3.12 -0.37
C ALA A 129 9.04 2.08 -1.04
N GLU A 130 9.50 2.38 -2.24
CA GLU A 130 10.34 1.52 -3.09
C GLU A 130 11.58 1.01 -2.36
N SER A 131 12.23 1.88 -1.58
CA SER A 131 13.42 1.55 -0.78
C SER A 131 13.19 0.51 0.31
N ALA A 132 11.94 0.36 0.77
CA ALA A 132 11.56 -0.62 1.79
C ALA A 132 11.04 -1.92 1.17
N MET A 133 10.95 -2.01 -0.16
CA MET A 133 10.52 -3.24 -0.84
C MET A 133 11.64 -4.29 -0.84
N PRO A 134 11.31 -5.58 -0.62
CA PRO A 134 12.25 -6.67 -0.81
C PRO A 134 12.69 -6.82 -2.26
N SER A 135 13.92 -7.29 -2.50
CA SER A 135 14.48 -7.45 -3.85
C SER A 135 13.65 -8.38 -4.75
N TYR A 136 13.05 -9.44 -4.18
CA TYR A 136 12.16 -10.33 -4.94
C TYR A 136 10.90 -9.60 -5.46
N PHE A 137 10.39 -8.65 -4.68
CA PHE A 137 9.19 -7.90 -5.05
C PHE A 137 9.54 -6.83 -6.08
N VAL A 138 10.71 -6.19 -5.95
CA VAL A 138 11.25 -5.28 -6.98
C VAL A 138 11.38 -6.01 -8.32
N GLN A 139 11.96 -7.21 -8.34
CA GLN A 139 12.06 -8.03 -9.55
C GLN A 139 10.68 -8.35 -10.15
N MET A 140 9.70 -8.72 -9.32
CA MET A 140 8.33 -8.94 -9.77
C MET A 140 7.72 -7.67 -10.39
N MET A 141 7.95 -6.51 -9.77
CA MET A 141 7.44 -5.23 -10.26
C MET A 141 8.08 -4.83 -11.60
N ILE A 142 9.37 -5.13 -11.80
CA ILE A 142 10.06 -4.95 -13.09
C ILE A 142 9.38 -5.77 -14.19
N TYR A 143 9.09 -7.05 -13.93
CA TYR A 143 8.39 -7.90 -14.92
C TYR A 143 6.96 -7.44 -15.18
N GLN A 144 6.22 -7.04 -14.14
CA GLN A 144 4.87 -6.51 -14.29
C GLN A 144 4.87 -5.22 -15.12
N MET A 145 5.82 -4.33 -14.85
CA MET A 145 6.01 -3.10 -15.64
C MET A 145 6.38 -3.42 -17.08
N ALA A 146 7.31 -4.34 -17.33
CA ALA A 146 7.68 -4.74 -18.69
C ALA A 146 6.47 -5.29 -19.46
N TRP A 147 5.60 -6.07 -18.83
CA TRP A 147 4.37 -6.54 -19.45
C TRP A 147 3.40 -5.42 -19.82
N HIS A 148 3.18 -4.45 -18.92
CA HIS A 148 2.33 -3.29 -19.21
C HIS A 148 2.96 -2.29 -20.19
N LEU A 149 4.29 -2.26 -20.27
CA LEU A 149 5.03 -1.41 -21.20
C LEU A 149 5.19 -2.04 -22.58
N ALA A 150 5.06 -3.36 -22.71
CA ALA A 150 5.17 -4.03 -24.01
C ALA A 150 4.18 -3.45 -25.03
N GLU A 151 2.88 -3.41 -24.69
CA GLU A 151 1.84 -2.87 -25.59
C GLU A 151 2.07 -1.41 -26.05
N PRO A 152 2.44 -0.45 -25.18
CA PRO A 152 2.65 0.93 -25.61
C PRO A 152 4.06 1.21 -26.19
N VAL A 153 5.05 0.34 -26.01
CA VAL A 153 6.45 0.58 -26.44
C VAL A 153 6.81 -0.18 -27.72
N THR A 154 6.25 -1.38 -27.96
CA THR A 154 6.51 -2.17 -29.18
C THR A 154 5.40 -2.00 -30.21
#